data_AF-A0A5N1JH56-F1
#
_entry.id   AF-A0A5N1JH56-F1
#
_cell.length_a   1.000
_cell.length_b   1.000
_cell.length_c   1.000
_cell.angle_alpha   90.00
_cell.angle_beta   90.00
_cell.angle_gamma   90.00
#
_symmetry.space_group_name_H-M   'P 1'
#
loop_
_entity.id
_entity.type
_entity.pdbx_description
1 polymer ?
#
loop_
_entity_poly.entity_id
_entity_poly.type
_entity_poly.pdbx_seq_one_letter_code
_entity_poly.pdbx_strand_id
1 'polypeptide(L)'
;MQLIARLTLILMAAVTSANAANEPPIQDEVINTLQSKIAPGLRPSGQRQLQEAQRAWIQFRETECRYRQANYPLMTSVVDCRRVLTAERLNDMNLQLEWLHGWVGNIDQSANSCRVAVGQRISEQLVRQCLSVTTDARSQCNAESSCEIIKREIVRGCETIEKDSLPFCADYQ
;
A
#
# COMPACT_ATOMS: atom_id res chain seq x y z
N MET A 1 22.66 -45.39 48.58
CA MET A 1 23.29 -45.56 47.26
C MET A 1 22.30 -46.32 46.38
N GLN A 2 21.36 -45.61 45.73
CA GLN A 2 21.43 -45.03 44.37
C GLN A 2 21.25 -46.08 43.25
N LEU A 3 20.05 -46.08 42.64
CA LEU A 3 19.76 -45.75 41.22
C LEU A 3 19.70 -47.04 40.37
N ILE A 4 18.66 -47.28 39.57
CA ILE A 4 18.56 -46.80 38.19
C ILE A 4 17.07 -46.63 37.81
N ALA A 5 16.67 -45.38 37.57
CA ALA A 5 15.45 -45.04 36.86
C ALA A 5 15.68 -45.29 35.36
N ARG A 6 14.76 -45.99 34.71
CA ARG A 6 14.78 -46.19 33.25
C ARG A 6 14.43 -44.87 32.56
N LEU A 7 15.44 -44.15 32.10
CA LEU A 7 15.27 -43.06 31.13
C LEU A 7 15.07 -43.68 29.74
N THR A 8 13.82 -43.72 29.27
CA THR A 8 13.53 -43.85 27.84
C THR A 8 13.77 -42.50 27.18
N LEU A 9 14.88 -42.41 26.43
CA LEU A 9 15.19 -41.30 25.55
C LEU A 9 14.27 -41.40 24.32
N ILE A 10 13.18 -40.63 24.28
CA ILE A 10 12.41 -40.43 23.05
C ILE A 10 13.23 -39.49 22.18
N LEU A 11 13.93 -40.05 21.19
CA LEU A 11 14.58 -39.28 20.14
C LEU A 11 13.48 -38.62 19.31
N MET A 12 13.12 -37.37 19.61
CA MET A 12 12.40 -36.55 18.65
C MET A 12 13.34 -36.36 17.46
N ALA A 13 13.12 -37.11 16.39
CA ALA A 13 13.64 -36.72 15.09
C ALA A 13 13.00 -35.37 14.77
N ALA A 14 13.74 -34.29 15.03
CA ALA A 14 13.47 -33.02 14.42
C ALA A 14 13.61 -33.27 12.92
N VAL A 15 12.48 -33.51 12.25
CA VAL A 15 12.40 -33.42 10.80
C VAL A 15 12.53 -31.94 10.50
N THR A 16 13.77 -31.46 10.49
CA THR A 16 14.10 -30.16 9.93
C THR A 16 13.81 -30.29 8.44
N SER A 17 12.66 -29.78 8.02
CA SER A 17 12.37 -29.55 6.61
C SER A 17 13.35 -28.51 6.11
N ALA A 18 14.51 -28.98 5.68
CA ALA A 18 15.53 -28.21 5.00
C ALA A 18 15.06 -27.86 3.58
N ASN A 19 13.97 -27.10 3.47
CA ASN A 19 13.45 -26.62 2.18
C ASN A 19 13.16 -25.12 2.15
N ALA A 20 13.38 -24.38 3.24
CA ALA A 20 13.18 -22.93 3.26
C ALA A 20 14.44 -22.12 2.86
N ALA A 21 15.63 -22.74 2.85
CA ALA A 21 16.90 -22.00 2.76
C ALA A 21 17.42 -21.74 1.33
N ASN A 22 16.78 -22.29 0.30
CA ASN A 22 17.24 -22.19 -1.09
C ASN A 22 16.23 -21.51 -2.03
N GLU A 23 15.17 -20.87 -1.49
CA GLU A 23 14.27 -20.08 -2.33
C GLU A 23 14.97 -18.75 -2.71
N PRO A 24 15.10 -18.44 -4.01
CA PRO A 24 15.60 -17.12 -4.42
C PRO A 24 14.70 -16.05 -3.77
N PRO A 25 15.29 -14.92 -3.32
CA PRO A 25 14.51 -13.87 -2.65
C PRO A 25 13.35 -13.48 -3.56
N ILE A 26 12.12 -13.76 -3.11
CA ILE A 26 10.93 -13.34 -3.82
C ILE A 26 11.02 -11.81 -3.92
N GLN A 27 10.67 -11.25 -5.08
CA GLN A 27 10.81 -9.83 -5.43
C GLN A 27 9.93 -8.87 -4.59
N ASP A 28 9.59 -9.26 -3.36
CA ASP A 28 8.85 -8.49 -2.38
C ASP A 28 9.54 -7.16 -2.05
N GLU A 29 10.88 -7.08 -2.17
CA GLU A 29 11.63 -5.82 -2.02
C GLU A 29 11.21 -4.75 -3.06
N VAL A 30 11.01 -5.16 -4.32
CA VAL A 30 10.58 -4.24 -5.38
C VAL A 30 9.15 -3.77 -5.12
N ILE A 31 8.27 -4.67 -4.66
CA ILE A 31 6.91 -4.30 -4.26
C ILE A 31 6.96 -3.29 -3.10
N ASN A 32 7.74 -3.54 -2.05
CA ASN A 32 7.87 -2.62 -0.92
C ASN A 32 8.38 -1.24 -1.37
N THR A 33 9.29 -1.21 -2.35
CA THR A 33 9.79 0.02 -2.96
C THR A 33 8.69 0.76 -3.72
N LEU A 34 7.83 0.06 -4.47
CA LEU A 34 6.69 0.70 -5.14
C LEU A 34 5.66 1.20 -4.13
N GLN A 35 5.40 0.46 -3.05
CA GLN A 35 4.47 0.93 -2.01
C GLN A 35 4.93 2.24 -1.38
N SER A 36 6.23 2.40 -1.11
CA SER A 36 6.76 3.64 -0.54
C SER A 36 6.71 4.82 -1.51
N LYS A 37 6.64 4.56 -2.82
CA LYS A 37 6.43 5.58 -3.87
C LYS A 37 4.95 5.94 -4.07
N ILE A 38 4.07 4.95 -4.03
CA ILE A 38 2.62 5.13 -4.22
C ILE A 38 1.98 5.80 -3.00
N ALA A 39 2.32 5.35 -1.78
CA ALA A 39 1.64 5.77 -0.56
C ALA A 39 1.63 7.30 -0.34
N PRO A 40 2.73 8.05 -0.55
CA PRO A 40 2.72 9.51 -0.39
C PRO A 40 1.75 10.25 -1.33
N GLY A 41 1.47 9.68 -2.51
CA GLY A 41 0.50 10.24 -3.47
C GLY A 41 -0.96 10.02 -3.07
N LEU A 42 -1.23 9.12 -2.13
CA LEU A 42 -2.56 8.77 -1.66
C LEU A 42 -3.01 9.64 -0.48
N ARG A 43 -4.33 9.73 -0.28
CA ARG A 43 -4.94 10.23 0.96
C ARG A 43 -4.69 9.23 2.10
N PRO A 44 -4.80 9.62 3.39
CA PRO A 44 -4.58 8.69 4.51
C PRO A 44 -5.45 7.43 4.46
N SER A 45 -6.74 7.55 4.10
CA SER A 45 -7.62 6.39 3.87
C SER A 45 -7.11 5.51 2.72
N GLY A 46 -6.64 6.12 1.62
CA GLY A 46 -6.00 5.41 0.51
C GLY A 46 -4.69 4.70 0.89
N GLN A 47 -3.86 5.29 1.77
CA GLN A 47 -2.64 4.65 2.28
C GLN A 47 -2.96 3.40 3.09
N ARG A 48 -3.98 3.46 3.95
CA ARG A 48 -4.47 2.29 4.69
C ARG A 48 -4.99 1.21 3.74
N GLN A 49 -5.79 1.60 2.74
CA GLN A 49 -6.30 0.68 1.73
C GLN A 49 -5.18 0.03 0.90
N LEU A 50 -4.11 0.76 0.56
CA LEU A 50 -2.94 0.19 -0.13
C LEU A 50 -2.26 -0.89 0.72
N GLN A 51 -2.09 -0.66 2.02
CA GLN A 51 -1.51 -1.65 2.93
C GLN A 51 -2.42 -2.87 3.10
N GLU A 52 -3.73 -2.67 3.21
CA GLU A 52 -4.73 -3.74 3.28
C GLU A 52 -4.74 -4.59 2.01
N ALA A 53 -4.78 -3.94 0.84
CA ALA A 53 -4.73 -4.61 -0.45
C ALA A 53 -3.44 -5.42 -0.60
N GLN A 54 -2.30 -4.91 -0.11
CA GLN A 54 -1.05 -5.65 -0.14
C GLN A 54 -1.09 -6.90 0.75
N ARG A 55 -1.59 -6.78 1.99
CA ARG A 55 -1.73 -7.95 2.88
C ARG A 55 -2.65 -9.01 2.27
N ALA A 56 -3.78 -8.59 1.72
CA ALA A 56 -4.73 -9.47 1.06
C ALA A 56 -4.10 -10.15 -0.17
N TRP A 57 -3.35 -9.41 -0.99
CA TRP A 57 -2.65 -9.95 -2.14
C TRP A 57 -1.59 -10.99 -1.75
N ILE A 58 -0.79 -10.74 -0.69
CA ILE A 58 0.17 -11.73 -0.18
C ILE A 58 -0.56 -13.01 0.21
N GLN A 59 -1.64 -12.90 0.99
CA GLN A 59 -2.42 -14.07 1.40
C GLN A 59 -3.01 -14.84 0.21
N PHE A 60 -3.53 -14.13 -0.80
CA PHE A 60 -4.00 -14.71 -2.05
C PHE A 60 -2.87 -15.49 -2.75
N ARG A 61 -1.72 -14.85 -2.99
CA ARG A 61 -0.55 -15.46 -3.64
C ARG A 61 -0.14 -16.76 -2.94
N GLU A 62 0.01 -16.72 -1.63
CA GLU A 62 0.44 -17.89 -0.86
C GLU A 62 -0.57 -19.02 -0.91
N THR A 63 -1.87 -18.69 -0.86
CA THR A 63 -2.95 -19.68 -0.89
C THR A 63 -3.09 -20.29 -2.28
N GLU A 64 -3.09 -19.46 -3.32
CA GLU A 64 -3.20 -19.86 -4.72
C GLU A 64 -2.04 -20.77 -5.13
N CYS A 65 -0.80 -20.42 -4.76
CA CYS A 65 0.36 -21.22 -5.15
C CYS A 65 0.41 -22.57 -4.45
N ARG A 66 -0.01 -22.67 -3.19
CA ARG A 66 -0.16 -23.97 -2.53
C ARG A 66 -1.29 -24.80 -3.15
N TYR A 67 -2.43 -24.17 -3.45
CA TYR A 67 -3.55 -24.83 -4.12
C TYR A 67 -3.13 -25.41 -5.48
N ARG A 68 -2.47 -24.60 -6.31
CA ARG A 68 -1.97 -25.04 -7.62
C ARG A 68 -0.97 -26.19 -7.51
N GLN A 69 -0.02 -26.12 -6.58
CA GLN A 69 0.96 -27.19 -6.36
C GLN A 69 0.29 -28.50 -5.93
N ALA A 70 -0.72 -28.43 -5.08
CA ALA A 70 -1.42 -29.62 -4.57
C ALA A 70 -2.27 -30.30 -5.65
N ASN A 71 -2.88 -29.53 -6.55
CA ASN A 71 -3.84 -30.05 -7.53
C ASN A 71 -3.27 -30.26 -8.93
N TYR A 72 -2.23 -29.49 -9.30
CA TYR A 72 -1.63 -29.50 -10.64
C TYR A 72 -0.09 -29.60 -10.60
N PRO A 73 0.51 -30.52 -9.82
CA PRO A 73 1.94 -30.55 -9.55
C PRO A 73 2.83 -30.73 -10.78
N LEU A 74 2.30 -31.29 -11.87
CA LEU A 74 3.03 -31.46 -13.13
C LEU A 74 3.08 -30.17 -13.97
N MET A 75 2.16 -29.23 -13.73
CA MET A 75 2.03 -28.00 -14.52
C MET A 75 2.57 -26.77 -13.80
N THR A 76 2.76 -26.84 -12.49
CA THR A 76 3.12 -25.70 -11.66
C THR A 76 4.03 -26.09 -10.51
N SER A 77 4.96 -25.20 -10.18
CA SER A 77 5.68 -25.21 -8.92
C SER A 77 5.22 -24.04 -8.05
N VAL A 78 5.38 -24.13 -6.71
CA VAL A 78 5.13 -22.99 -5.80
C VAL A 78 6.00 -21.80 -6.17
N VAL A 79 7.27 -22.05 -6.49
CA VAL A 79 8.26 -21.02 -6.85
C VAL A 79 7.84 -20.28 -8.13
N ASP A 80 7.47 -21.02 -9.18
CA ASP A 80 7.04 -20.42 -10.45
C ASP A 80 5.73 -19.65 -10.30
N CYS A 81 4.77 -20.21 -9.57
CA CYS A 81 3.52 -19.51 -9.29
C CYS A 81 3.77 -18.18 -8.57
N ARG A 82 4.60 -18.17 -7.51
CA ARG A 82 4.96 -16.96 -6.77
C ARG A 82 5.63 -15.94 -7.68
N ARG A 83 6.55 -16.38 -8.56
CA ARG A 83 7.22 -15.51 -9.53
C ARG A 83 6.23 -14.85 -10.49
N VAL A 84 5.30 -15.61 -11.07
CA VAL A 84 4.30 -15.08 -12.02
C VAL A 84 3.37 -14.08 -11.33
N LEU A 85 2.76 -14.46 -10.21
CA LEU A 85 1.83 -13.57 -9.50
C LEU A 85 2.53 -12.29 -8.99
N THR A 86 3.80 -12.40 -8.57
CA THR A 86 4.59 -11.23 -8.17
C THR A 86 4.87 -10.30 -9.35
N ALA A 87 5.16 -10.83 -10.54
CA ALA A 87 5.33 -10.02 -11.74
C ALA A 87 4.03 -9.30 -12.15
N GLU A 88 2.89 -9.98 -12.07
CA GLU A 88 1.57 -9.37 -12.32
C GLU A 88 1.31 -8.21 -11.34
N ARG A 89 1.58 -8.41 -10.05
CA ARG A 89 1.42 -7.37 -9.04
C ARG A 89 2.31 -6.16 -9.27
N LEU A 90 3.55 -6.39 -9.71
CA LEU A 90 4.46 -5.29 -10.07
C LEU A 90 3.88 -4.46 -11.21
N ASN A 91 3.31 -5.08 -12.24
CA ASN A 91 2.62 -4.38 -13.32
C ASN A 91 1.45 -3.54 -12.82
N ASP A 92 0.58 -4.12 -11.99
CA ASP A 92 -0.57 -3.40 -11.40
C ASP A 92 -0.14 -2.19 -10.57
N MET A 93 0.94 -2.33 -9.80
CA MET A 93 1.45 -1.23 -8.96
C MET A 93 2.16 -0.15 -9.79
N ASN A 94 2.83 -0.51 -10.87
CA ASN A 94 3.37 0.48 -11.81
C ASN A 94 2.24 1.31 -12.45
N LEU A 95 1.13 0.68 -12.84
CA LEU A 95 -0.06 1.40 -13.33
C LEU A 95 -0.64 2.35 -12.26
N GLN A 96 -0.70 1.91 -11.00
CA GLN A 96 -1.16 2.79 -9.90
C GLN A 96 -0.25 4.01 -9.72
N LEU A 97 1.06 3.82 -9.85
CA LEU A 97 2.03 4.91 -9.80
C LEU A 97 1.81 5.89 -10.98
N GLU A 98 1.56 5.38 -12.19
CA GLU A 98 1.20 6.21 -13.36
C GLU A 98 -0.08 7.02 -13.13
N TRP A 99 -1.10 6.42 -12.50
CA TRP A 99 -2.37 7.10 -12.20
C TRP A 99 -2.23 8.22 -11.17
N LEU A 100 -1.30 8.10 -10.22
CA LEU A 100 -1.09 9.08 -9.16
C LEU A 100 -0.35 10.32 -9.60
N HIS A 101 0.61 10.19 -10.52
CA HIS A 101 1.43 11.32 -10.96
C HIS A 101 0.86 12.11 -12.11
N GLY A 102 -0.33 11.77 -12.59
CA GLY A 102 -0.97 12.55 -13.63
C GLY A 102 -0.08 12.69 -14.86
N TRP A 103 0.34 11.54 -15.41
CA TRP A 103 0.87 11.26 -16.76
C TRP A 103 2.40 11.11 -16.91
N VAL A 104 2.81 10.29 -17.90
CA VAL A 104 4.19 9.84 -18.18
C VAL A 104 5.24 10.91 -17.86
N GLY A 105 6.00 10.70 -16.78
CA GLY A 105 7.28 11.35 -16.53
C GLY A 105 7.32 12.53 -15.54
N ASN A 106 7.85 12.24 -14.35
CA ASN A 106 8.53 13.11 -13.36
C ASN A 106 7.70 13.87 -12.30
N ILE A 107 7.96 13.52 -11.03
CA ILE A 107 7.62 14.31 -9.85
C ILE A 107 8.80 15.22 -9.54
N ASP A 108 8.57 16.52 -9.54
CA ASP A 108 9.47 17.47 -8.92
C ASP A 108 8.94 17.83 -7.52
N GLN A 109 9.74 17.56 -6.48
CA GLN A 109 9.45 18.00 -5.11
C GLN A 109 9.68 19.51 -4.90
N SER A 110 10.20 20.22 -5.92
CA SER A 110 10.24 21.69 -5.98
C SER A 110 8.94 22.33 -6.48
N ALA A 111 7.90 21.52 -6.76
CA ALA A 111 6.62 21.97 -7.26
C ALA A 111 5.98 23.00 -6.31
N ASN A 112 6.15 24.27 -6.64
CA ASN A 112 5.61 25.42 -5.89
C ASN A 112 4.07 25.43 -5.81
N SER A 113 3.38 24.55 -6.55
CA SER A 113 1.93 24.43 -6.58
C SER A 113 1.43 23.00 -6.55
N CYS A 114 0.24 22.81 -5.98
CA CYS A 114 -0.40 21.50 -5.89
C CYS A 114 -0.75 20.95 -7.28
N ARG A 115 -1.09 21.82 -8.23
CA ARG A 115 -1.32 21.43 -9.62
C ARG A 115 -0.13 20.71 -10.23
N VAL A 116 1.09 21.21 -10.00
CA VAL A 116 2.32 20.60 -10.51
C VAL A 116 2.63 19.31 -9.75
N ALA A 117 2.39 19.27 -8.43
CA ALA A 117 2.74 18.12 -7.59
C ALA A 117 1.86 16.88 -7.82
N VAL A 118 0.55 17.04 -8.04
CA VAL A 118 -0.41 15.91 -8.13
C VAL A 118 -1.26 15.91 -9.41
N GLY A 119 -0.98 16.83 -10.33
CA GLY A 119 -1.74 17.00 -11.57
C GLY A 119 -3.08 17.71 -11.39
N GLN A 120 -3.67 18.13 -12.52
CA GLN A 120 -4.88 18.95 -12.58
C GLN A 120 -6.07 18.35 -11.84
N ARG A 121 -6.40 17.09 -12.12
CA ARG A 121 -7.64 16.47 -11.63
C ARG A 121 -7.66 16.35 -10.11
N ILE A 122 -6.53 15.94 -9.53
CA ILE A 122 -6.40 15.76 -8.08
C ILE A 122 -6.33 17.12 -7.39
N SER A 123 -5.57 18.09 -7.94
CA SER A 123 -5.47 19.42 -7.35
C SER A 123 -6.83 20.14 -7.31
N GLU A 124 -7.62 20.07 -8.39
CA GLU A 124 -8.97 20.61 -8.41
C GLU A 124 -9.92 19.92 -7.42
N GLN A 125 -9.80 18.61 -7.26
CA GLN A 125 -10.60 17.89 -6.26
C GLN A 125 -10.28 18.36 -4.84
N LEU A 126 -8.99 18.55 -4.53
CA LEU A 126 -8.56 19.08 -3.23
C LEU A 126 -9.06 20.53 -3.03
N VAL A 127 -8.98 21.37 -4.06
CA VAL A 127 -9.51 22.74 -4.00
C VAL A 127 -11.02 22.76 -3.74
N ARG A 128 -11.80 21.92 -4.44
CA ARG A 128 -13.26 21.81 -4.21
C ARG A 128 -13.59 21.41 -2.77
N GLN A 129 -12.87 20.44 -2.22
CA GLN A 129 -13.05 20.02 -0.83
C GLN A 129 -12.68 21.14 0.15
N CYS A 130 -11.55 21.81 -0.08
CA CYS A 130 -11.09 22.94 0.73
C CYS A 130 -12.12 24.08 0.76
N LEU A 131 -12.65 24.46 -0.42
CA LEU A 131 -13.68 25.50 -0.53
C LEU A 131 -15.01 25.10 0.12
N SER A 132 -15.32 23.81 0.23
CA SER A 132 -16.56 23.35 0.87
C SER A 132 -16.53 23.35 2.40
N VAL A 133 -15.34 23.45 3.02
CA VAL A 133 -15.18 23.42 4.49
C VAL A 133 -14.68 24.73 5.07
N THR A 134 -14.37 25.71 4.22
CA THR A 134 -13.92 27.03 4.65
C THR A 134 -14.99 28.08 4.38
N THR A 135 -15.19 28.95 5.35
CA THR A 135 -15.96 30.19 5.19
C THR A 135 -15.05 31.40 5.08
N ASP A 136 -13.73 31.21 5.18
CA ASP A 136 -12.75 32.28 5.12
C ASP A 136 -12.42 32.64 3.67
N ALA A 137 -12.80 33.86 3.26
CA ALA A 137 -12.49 34.43 1.96
C ALA A 137 -10.96 34.61 1.72
N ARG A 138 -10.13 34.51 2.77
CA ARG A 138 -8.66 34.53 2.70
C ARG A 138 -8.02 33.14 2.69
N SER A 139 -8.82 32.07 2.70
CA SER A 139 -8.31 30.71 2.68
C SER A 139 -7.43 30.44 1.45
N GLN A 140 -6.34 29.72 1.65
CA GLN A 140 -5.42 29.33 0.58
C GLN A 140 -5.90 28.09 -0.18
N CYS A 141 -7.20 28.01 -0.44
CA CYS A 141 -7.86 26.93 -1.16
C CYS A 141 -7.77 27.14 -2.68
N ASN A 142 -6.56 27.13 -3.22
CA ASN A 142 -6.33 27.25 -4.66
C ASN A 142 -5.22 26.30 -5.11
N ALA A 143 -5.25 25.86 -6.36
CA ALA A 143 -4.33 24.84 -6.85
C ALA A 143 -2.89 25.36 -7.09
N GLU A 144 -2.69 26.68 -6.98
CA GLU A 144 -1.37 27.32 -7.02
C GLU A 144 -0.66 27.28 -5.66
N SER A 145 -1.40 27.11 -4.56
CA SER A 145 -0.83 26.79 -3.24
C SER A 145 -0.27 25.37 -3.20
N SER A 146 0.67 25.09 -2.28
CA SER A 146 1.19 23.74 -2.08
C SER A 146 0.08 22.79 -1.61
N CYS A 147 0.18 21.50 -1.97
CA CYS A 147 -0.82 20.52 -1.53
C CYS A 147 -0.89 20.40 0.00
N GLU A 148 0.21 20.68 0.70
CA GLU A 148 0.24 20.66 2.17
C GLU A 148 -0.64 21.76 2.77
N ILE A 149 -0.57 22.98 2.21
CA ILE A 149 -1.41 24.11 2.65
C ILE A 149 -2.89 23.79 2.43
N ILE A 150 -3.26 23.32 1.23
CA ILE A 150 -4.65 22.98 0.91
C ILE A 150 -5.17 21.88 1.84
N LYS A 151 -4.37 20.82 2.07
CA LYS A 151 -4.75 19.72 2.97
C LYS A 151 -4.94 20.21 4.42
N ARG A 152 -4.09 21.10 4.91
CA ARG A 152 -4.19 21.67 6.26
C ARG A 152 -5.47 22.47 6.46
N GLU A 153 -5.86 23.27 5.46
CA GLU A 153 -7.13 24.01 5.48
C GLU A 153 -8.34 23.06 5.46
N ILE A 154 -8.25 21.95 4.72
CA ILE A 154 -9.31 20.92 4.74
C ILE A 154 -9.48 20.31 6.13
N VAL A 155 -8.37 19.89 6.76
CA VAL A 155 -8.39 19.33 8.13
C VAL A 155 -9.03 20.31 9.10
N ARG A 156 -8.53 21.55 9.11
CA ARG A 156 -9.03 22.61 9.99
C ARG A 156 -10.52 22.89 9.76
N GLY A 157 -10.96 22.96 8.51
CA GLY A 157 -12.38 23.18 8.18
C GLY A 157 -13.26 22.01 8.62
N CYS A 158 -12.84 20.78 8.35
CA CYS A 158 -13.54 19.55 8.75
C CYS A 158 -13.69 19.40 10.28
N GLU A 159 -12.80 19.97 11.08
CA GLU A 159 -12.93 20.01 12.55
C GLU A 159 -14.01 21.01 13.02
N THR A 160 -14.28 22.05 12.22
CA THR A 160 -15.18 23.15 12.62
C THR A 160 -16.62 22.98 12.17
N ILE A 161 -16.85 22.19 11.12
CA ILE A 161 -18.19 21.88 10.63
C ILE A 161 -18.78 20.71 11.42
N GLU A 162 -20.12 20.60 11.48
CA GLU A 162 -20.76 19.45 12.11
C GLU A 162 -20.28 18.15 11.44
N LYS A 163 -19.96 17.15 12.28
CA LYS A 163 -19.18 15.94 11.99
C LYS A 163 -19.73 15.07 10.85
N ASP A 164 -20.98 15.31 10.42
CA ASP A 164 -21.69 14.55 9.38
C ASP A 164 -22.11 15.41 8.16
N SER A 165 -21.73 16.69 8.12
CA SER A 165 -22.19 17.60 7.05
C SER A 165 -21.56 17.31 5.68
N LEU A 166 -20.37 16.71 5.63
CA LEU A 166 -19.67 16.38 4.37
C LEU A 166 -18.97 15.00 4.45
N PRO A 167 -19.35 14.02 3.61
CA PRO A 167 -18.83 12.65 3.69
C PRO A 167 -17.31 12.52 3.59
N PHE A 168 -16.63 13.44 2.90
CA PHE A 168 -15.18 13.37 2.75
C PHE A 168 -14.42 13.82 4.00
N CYS A 169 -15.05 14.51 4.96
CA CYS A 169 -14.36 14.92 6.19
C CYS A 169 -13.98 13.72 7.08
N ALA A 170 -14.64 12.58 6.91
CA ALA A 170 -14.22 11.32 7.52
C ALA A 170 -12.82 10.86 7.06
N ASP A 171 -12.31 11.35 5.92
CA ASP A 171 -10.96 11.04 5.43
C ASP A 171 -9.85 11.86 6.15
N TYR A 172 -10.21 12.88 6.93
CA TYR A 172 -9.29 13.87 7.53
C TYR A 172 -9.29 13.90 9.07
N GLN A 173 -10.00 12.94 9.71
CA GLN A 173 -9.98 12.68 11.16
C GLN A 173 -8.98 11.55 11.48
#